data_AF-A0A2G3JC62-F1
#
_entry.id   AF-A0A2G3JC62-F1
#
_cell.length_a   1.000
_cell.length_b   1.000
_cell.length_c   1.000
_cell.angle_alpha   90.00
_cell.angle_beta   90.00
_cell.angle_gamma   90.00
#
_symmetry.space_group_name_H-M   'P 1'
#
loop_
_entity.id
_entity.type
_entity.pdbx_description
1 polymer ?
#
loop_
_entity_poly.entity_id
_entity_poly.type
_entity_poly.pdbx_seq_one_letter_code
_entity_poly.pdbx_strand_id
1 'polypeptide(L)'
;MASVLDIMNNYILPACFLSVLPVLFVYLYLCCHLHTIFKDCYPQLLPANNGAMDSNIGIEFQSLHVIPPLIRSDIVQQLPSQYHQKLCKAARITSWLLILLLLIIITSFILMPKS
;
A
#
# COMPACT_ATOMS: atom_id res chain seq x y z
N MET A 1 7.11 -23.65 -29.88
CA MET A 1 7.42 -23.15 -28.52
C MET A 1 7.24 -21.64 -28.60
N ALA A 2 6.22 -21.08 -27.95
CA ALA A 2 6.06 -19.62 -27.94
C ALA A 2 7.28 -19.01 -27.26
N SER A 3 7.84 -17.95 -27.83
CA SER A 3 8.98 -17.28 -27.19
C SER A 3 8.50 -16.66 -25.88
N VAL A 4 9.39 -16.51 -24.89
CA VAL A 4 9.04 -15.89 -23.60
C VAL A 4 8.44 -14.49 -23.82
N LEU A 5 8.88 -13.78 -24.86
CA LEU A 5 8.37 -12.48 -25.27
C LEU A 5 6.90 -12.53 -25.72
N ASP A 6 6.50 -13.57 -26.45
CA ASP A 6 5.11 -13.76 -26.90
C ASP A 6 4.16 -14.01 -25.72
N ILE A 7 4.63 -14.74 -24.71
CA ILE A 7 3.84 -15.01 -23.50
C ILE A 7 3.66 -13.72 -22.69
N MET A 8 4.73 -12.93 -22.56
CA MET A 8 4.67 -11.65 -21.85
C MET A 8 3.71 -10.67 -22.52
N ASN A 9 3.81 -10.48 -23.84
CA ASN A 9 3.02 -9.48 -24.55
C ASN A 9 1.55 -9.88 -24.73
N ASN A 10 1.25 -11.15 -24.97
CA ASN A 10 -0.12 -11.56 -25.30
C ASN A 10 -0.96 -11.94 -24.09
N TYR A 11 -0.34 -12.30 -22.95
CA TYR A 11 -1.06 -12.81 -21.78
C TYR A 11 -0.78 -12.00 -20.52
N ILE A 12 0.50 -11.74 -20.21
CA ILE A 12 0.86 -11.09 -18.94
C ILE A 12 0.53 -9.59 -18.99
N LEU A 13 0.90 -8.90 -20.07
CA LEU A 13 0.69 -7.45 -20.19
C LEU A 13 -0.80 -7.06 -20.15
N PRO A 14 -1.72 -7.72 -20.89
CA PRO A 14 -3.14 -7.41 -20.81
C PRO A 14 -3.73 -7.71 -19.43
N ALA A 15 -3.31 -8.81 -18.80
CA ALA A 15 -3.73 -9.15 -17.44
C ALA A 15 -3.26 -8.11 -16.42
N CYS A 16 -2.01 -7.62 -16.53
CA CYS A 16 -1.50 -6.52 -15.71
C CYS A 16 -2.33 -5.25 -15.93
N PHE A 17 -2.62 -4.87 -17.17
CA PHE A 17 -3.45 -3.69 -17.46
C PHE A 17 -4.85 -3.77 -16.85
N LEU A 18 -5.51 -4.92 -16.98
CA LEU A 18 -6.84 -5.16 -16.43
C LEU A 18 -6.85 -5.17 -14.89
N SER A 19 -5.73 -5.57 -14.27
CA SER A 19 -5.63 -5.68 -12.81
C SER A 19 -5.17 -4.41 -12.10
N VAL A 20 -4.54 -3.45 -12.79
CA VAL A 20 -4.08 -2.18 -12.16
C VAL A 20 -5.23 -1.41 -11.53
N LEU A 21 -6.34 -1.23 -12.26
CA LEU A 21 -7.48 -0.45 -11.81
C LEU A 21 -8.17 -1.05 -10.56
N PRO A 22 -8.55 -2.35 -10.53
CA PRO A 22 -9.12 -2.94 -9.33
C PRO A 22 -8.14 -2.96 -8.15
N VAL A 23 -6.84 -3.21 -8.39
CA VAL A 23 -5.82 -3.15 -7.32
C VAL A 23 -5.70 -1.73 -6.75
N LEU A 24 -5.77 -0.70 -7.59
CA LEU A 24 -5.80 0.70 -7.15
C LEU A 24 -7.03 1.00 -6.29
N PHE A 25 -8.22 0.55 -6.68
CA PHE A 25 -9.44 0.73 -5.88
C PHE A 25 -9.35 0.04 -4.52
N VAL A 26 -8.83 -1.19 -4.48
CA VAL A 26 -8.61 -1.92 -3.23
C VAL A 26 -7.61 -1.18 -2.34
N TYR A 27 -6.53 -0.65 -2.92
CA TYR A 27 -5.54 0.14 -2.20
C TYR A 27 -6.17 1.41 -1.59
N LEU A 28 -6.90 2.19 -2.40
CA LEU A 28 -7.56 3.41 -1.93
C LEU A 28 -8.58 3.11 -0.82
N TYR A 29 -9.38 2.05 -0.98
CA TYR A 29 -10.32 1.61 0.04
C TYR A 29 -9.60 1.27 1.36
N LEU A 30 -8.51 0.51 1.30
CA LEU A 30 -7.71 0.16 2.48
C LEU A 30 -7.12 1.40 3.15
N CYS A 31 -6.64 2.38 2.38
CA CYS A 31 -6.13 3.64 2.90
C CYS A 31 -7.23 4.45 3.61
N CYS A 32 -8.41 4.61 3.00
CA CYS A 32 -9.54 5.29 3.63
C CYS A 32 -10.01 4.59 4.92
N HIS A 33 -10.04 3.25 4.90
CA HIS A 33 -10.44 2.46 6.06
C HIS A 33 -9.41 2.57 7.20
N LEU A 34 -8.11 2.49 6.89
CA LEU A 34 -7.03 2.70 7.86
C LEU A 34 -7.04 4.11 8.45
N HIS A 35 -7.24 5.12 7.62
CA HIS A 35 -7.35 6.51 8.08
C HIS A 35 -8.51 6.68 9.08
N THR A 36 -9.66 6.02 8.82
CA THR A 36 -10.80 6.03 9.75
C THR A 36 -10.45 5.35 11.07
N ILE A 37 -9.82 4.17 11.02
CA ILE A 37 -9.37 3.43 12.21
C ILE A 37 -8.35 4.25 13.01
N PHE A 38 -7.40 4.91 12.36
CA PHE A 38 -6.43 5.75 13.05
C PHE A 38 -7.09 6.98 13.65
N LYS A 39 -8.06 7.60 12.97
CA LYS A 39 -8.82 8.71 13.52
C LYS A 39 -9.59 8.34 14.78
N ASP A 40 -10.23 7.17 14.78
CA ASP A 40 -11.12 6.76 15.86
C ASP A 40 -10.37 6.07 17.03
N CYS A 41 -9.33 5.28 16.74
CA CYS A 41 -8.62 4.47 17.73
C CYS A 41 -7.22 5.00 18.09
N TYR A 42 -6.53 5.71 17.19
CA TYR A 42 -5.15 6.15 17.38
C TYR A 42 -4.92 7.59 16.89
N PRO A 43 -5.69 8.58 17.36
CA PRO A 43 -5.64 9.94 16.82
C PRO A 43 -4.27 10.61 17.00
N GLN A 44 -3.45 10.11 17.91
CA GLN A 44 -2.08 10.57 18.16
C GLN A 44 -1.08 10.16 17.06
N LEU A 45 -1.41 9.14 16.26
CA LEU A 45 -0.59 8.67 15.14
C LEU A 45 -0.87 9.46 13.86
N LEU A 46 -1.99 10.17 13.80
CA LEU A 46 -2.27 11.14 12.74
C LEU A 46 -1.53 12.42 13.13
N PRO A 47 -0.40 12.76 12.49
CA PRO A 47 0.30 14.00 12.81
C PRO A 47 -0.68 15.16 12.60
N ALA A 48 -0.64 16.15 13.52
CA ALA A 48 -1.49 17.34 13.51
C ALA A 48 -1.28 18.29 12.30
N ASN A 49 -0.71 17.80 11.20
CA ASN A 49 -0.51 18.56 9.98
C ASN A 49 -1.63 18.26 8.98
N ASN A 50 -2.63 19.12 9.05
CA ASN A 50 -3.49 19.46 7.93
C ASN A 50 -2.65 19.69 6.66
N GLY A 51 -2.97 18.98 5.59
CA GLY A 51 -2.59 19.37 4.24
C GLY A 51 -1.78 18.31 3.51
N ALA A 52 -2.45 17.68 2.55
CA ALA A 52 -1.88 16.98 1.41
C ALA A 52 -0.98 15.77 1.73
N MET A 53 -1.58 14.58 1.57
CA MET A 53 -0.97 13.54 0.75
C MET A 53 0.44 13.07 1.16
N ASP A 54 0.82 13.20 2.44
CA ASP A 54 1.99 12.52 2.97
C ASP A 54 1.59 11.07 3.26
N SER A 55 1.32 10.33 2.16
CA SER A 55 0.84 8.95 2.14
C SER A 55 1.93 7.97 2.54
N ASN A 56 2.75 8.32 3.51
CA ASN A 56 3.82 7.51 4.03
C ASN A 56 3.28 6.62 5.15
N ILE A 57 2.33 5.75 4.79
CA ILE A 57 1.78 4.67 5.64
C ILE A 57 2.92 3.84 6.25
N GLY A 58 4.12 3.86 5.67
CA GLY A 58 5.34 3.28 6.23
C GLY A 58 5.74 3.82 7.61
N ILE A 59 5.50 5.10 7.90
CA ILE A 59 5.81 5.75 9.19
C ILE A 59 4.77 5.34 10.24
N GLU A 60 3.49 5.35 9.89
CA GLU A 60 2.39 4.87 10.74
C GLU A 60 2.49 3.35 11.01
N PHE A 61 3.03 2.60 10.05
CA PHE A 61 3.32 1.17 10.22
C PHE A 61 4.51 0.92 11.16
N GLN A 62 5.55 1.76 11.08
CA GLN A 62 6.66 1.72 12.00
C GLN A 62 6.21 2.05 13.42
N SER A 63 5.36 3.05 13.64
CA SER A 63 4.87 3.37 15.00
C SER A 63 4.01 2.27 15.63
N LEU A 64 3.39 1.39 14.81
CA LEU A 64 2.62 0.23 15.28
C LEU A 64 3.47 -1.02 15.58
N HIS A 65 4.66 -1.14 14.99
CA HIS A 65 5.54 -2.32 15.13
C HIS A 65 6.82 -2.03 15.92
N VAL A 66 7.30 -0.80 15.88
CA VAL A 66 8.33 -0.27 16.76
C VAL A 66 7.58 0.17 18.00
N ILE A 67 7.69 -0.61 19.07
CA ILE A 67 7.20 -0.27 20.41
C ILE A 67 7.50 1.21 20.66
N PRO A 68 6.50 2.11 20.76
CA PRO A 68 6.83 3.45 21.22
C PRO A 68 7.22 3.30 22.70
N PRO A 69 8.43 3.70 23.11
CA PRO A 69 8.72 3.83 24.52
C PRO A 69 7.91 5.04 25.02
N LEU A 70 6.67 4.82 25.43
CA LEU A 70 5.84 5.85 26.06
C LEU A 70 5.38 5.37 27.43
N ILE A 71 6.37 5.21 28.32
CA ILE A 71 6.22 5.26 29.78
C ILE A 71 6.00 6.73 30.24
N ARG A 72 5.63 7.66 29.35
CA ARG A 72 5.48 9.09 29.68
C ARG A 72 4.23 9.72 29.06
N SER A 73 3.08 9.15 29.34
CA SER A 73 1.82 9.90 29.35
C SER A 73 0.79 9.09 30.12
N ASP A 74 0.02 9.73 30.99
CA ASP A 74 -1.12 9.21 31.78
C ASP A 74 -2.26 8.56 30.97
N ILE A 75 -2.01 8.24 29.70
CA ILE A 75 -2.94 7.65 28.77
C ILE A 75 -2.54 6.19 28.66
N VAL A 76 -3.34 5.31 29.25
CA VAL A 76 -3.24 3.86 29.08
C VAL A 76 -3.32 3.56 27.58
N GLN A 77 -2.18 3.41 26.92
CA GLN A 77 -2.11 3.15 25.48
C GLN A 77 -2.60 1.71 25.23
N GLN A 78 -3.72 1.60 24.51
CA GLN A 78 -4.23 0.30 24.06
C GLN A 78 -3.19 -0.32 23.11
N LEU A 79 -2.77 -1.55 23.41
CA LEU A 79 -1.93 -2.33 22.50
C LEU A 79 -2.60 -2.34 21.11
N PRO A 80 -1.84 -2.09 20.03
CA PRO A 80 -2.38 -2.12 18.68
C PRO A 80 -2.98 -3.50 18.40
N SER A 81 -4.27 -3.52 18.06
CA SER A 81 -4.98 -4.76 17.74
C SER A 81 -4.27 -5.51 16.61
N GLN A 82 -4.15 -6.84 16.75
CA GLN A 82 -3.61 -7.71 15.70
C GLN A 82 -4.36 -7.53 14.37
N TYR A 83 -5.64 -7.15 14.42
CA TYR A 83 -6.44 -6.85 13.25
C TYR A 83 -5.92 -5.60 12.52
N HIS A 84 -5.68 -4.49 13.24
CA HIS A 84 -5.16 -3.25 12.65
C HIS A 84 -3.77 -3.47 12.03
N GLN A 85 -2.91 -4.23 12.70
CA GLN A 85 -1.60 -4.60 12.16
C GLN A 85 -1.71 -5.41 10.85
N LYS A 86 -2.63 -6.37 10.78
CA LYS A 86 -2.89 -7.15 9.55
C LYS A 86 -3.40 -6.26 8.42
N LEU A 87 -4.24 -5.29 8.74
CA LEU A 87 -4.83 -4.39 7.76
C LEU A 87 -3.78 -3.44 7.17
N CYS A 88 -2.86 -2.93 7.99
CA CYS A 88 -1.72 -2.17 7.49
C CYS A 88 -0.77 -3.03 6.65
N LYS A 89 -0.54 -4.30 7.02
CA LYS A 89 0.24 -5.24 6.20
C LYS A 89 -0.44 -5.47 4.84
N ALA A 90 -1.75 -5.64 4.83
CA ALA A 90 -2.53 -5.80 3.59
C ALA A 90 -2.43 -4.56 2.69
N ALA A 91 -2.57 -3.36 3.25
CA ALA A 91 -2.40 -2.11 2.49
C ALA A 91 -0.99 -2.00 1.89
N ARG A 92 0.04 -2.35 2.67
CA ARG A 92 1.43 -2.36 2.19
C ARG A 92 1.65 -3.37 1.06
N ILE A 93 1.17 -4.61 1.21
CA ILE A 93 1.26 -5.64 0.16
C ILE A 93 0.55 -5.16 -1.12
N THR A 94 -0.62 -4.56 -0.98
CA THR A 94 -1.40 -4.04 -2.12
C THR A 94 -0.64 -2.90 -2.83
N SER A 95 0.02 -2.02 -2.07
CA SER A 95 0.89 -0.98 -2.62
C SER A 95 2.06 -1.57 -3.42
N TRP A 96 2.76 -2.57 -2.88
CA TRP A 96 3.85 -3.27 -3.58
C TRP A 96 3.36 -3.97 -4.85
N LEU A 97 2.18 -4.61 -4.79
CA LEU A 97 1.55 -5.24 -5.95
C LEU A 97 1.28 -4.21 -7.05
N LEU A 98 0.72 -3.05 -6.70
CA LEU A 98 0.46 -1.97 -7.64
C LEU A 98 1.75 -1.46 -8.29
N ILE A 99 2.82 -1.24 -7.51
CA ILE A 99 4.13 -0.83 -8.01
C ILE A 99 4.68 -1.87 -8.98
N LEU A 100 4.58 -3.15 -8.64
CA LEU A 100 5.05 -4.25 -9.49
C LEU A 100 4.27 -4.32 -10.81
N LEU A 101 2.95 -4.18 -10.78
CA LEU A 101 2.12 -4.14 -11.99
C LEU A 101 2.51 -2.97 -12.91
N LEU A 102 2.70 -1.77 -12.34
CA LEU A 102 3.13 -0.60 -13.09
C LEU A 102 4.53 -0.77 -13.67
N LEU A 103 5.47 -1.37 -12.93
CA LEU A 103 6.82 -1.67 -13.41
C LEU A 103 6.79 -2.64 -14.59
N ILE A 104 5.99 -3.70 -14.54
CA ILE A 104 5.83 -4.64 -15.66
C ILE A 104 5.31 -3.91 -16.90
N ILE A 105 4.30 -3.04 -16.74
CA ILE A 105 3.74 -2.28 -17.85
C ILE A 105 4.79 -1.35 -18.46
N ILE A 106 5.46 -0.53 -17.63
CA ILE A 106 6.47 0.44 -18.08
C ILE A 106 7.65 -0.27 -18.75
N THR A 107 8.18 -1.33 -18.14
CA THR A 107 9.31 -2.09 -18.70
C THR A 107 8.94 -2.73 -20.04
N SER A 108 7.71 -3.24 -20.18
CA SER A 108 7.22 -3.79 -21.45
C SER A 108 7.15 -2.72 -22.55
N PHE A 109 6.72 -1.50 -22.23
CA PHE A 109 6.74 -0.37 -23.17
C PHE A 109 8.16 0.08 -23.55
N ILE A 110 9.11 0.05 -22.62
CA ILE A 110 10.51 0.43 -22.90
C ILE A 110 11.20 -0.62 -23.79
N LEU A 111 10.93 -1.90 -23.55
CA LEU A 111 11.52 -3.02 -24.29
C LEU A 111 10.85 -3.26 -25.65
N MET A 112 9.66 -2.70 -25.90
CA MET A 112 9.03 -2.79 -27.20
C MET A 112 9.88 -2.09 -28.26
N PRO A 113 10.22 -2.76 -29.38
CA PRO A 113 10.95 -2.11 -30.45
C PRO A 113 10.12 -0.96 -30.99
N LYS A 114 10.70 0.25 -31.00
CA LYS A 114 10.10 1.41 -31.66
C LYS A 114 10.07 1.11 -33.16
N SER A 115 8.89 0.83 -33.69
CA SER A 115 8.64 0.78 -35.14
C SER A 115 8.83 2.15 -35.76
#